data_AF-A0AAN4WNB5-F1
#
_entry.id   AF-A0AAN4WNB5-F1
#
_cell.length_a   1.000
_cell.length_b   1.000
_cell.length_c   1.000
_cell.angle_alpha   90.00
_cell.angle_beta   90.00
_cell.angle_gamma   90.00
#
_symmetry.space_group_name_H-M   'P 1'
#
loop_
_entity.id
_entity.type
_entity.pdbx_description
1 polymer ?
#
loop_
_entity_poly.entity_id
_entity_poly.type
_entity_poly.pdbx_seq_one_letter_code
_entity_poly.pdbx_strand_id
1 'polypeptide(L)'
;MGSQATTLIAPWNKGKIVGQKAPFKLKDIWALRVRLQMERRVRELALFNLGIDSKLRGCDLVALRVRDVCHGDQVTTRAIVMQHKTQRPV
;
A
#
# COMPACT_ATOMS: atom_id res chain seq x y z
N MET A 1 7.62 1.43 -40.63
CA MET A 1 6.59 1.82 -39.64
C MET A 1 6.01 0.55 -39.04
N GLY A 2 6.51 0.09 -37.89
CA GLY A 2 5.98 -1.09 -37.20
C GLY A 2 5.44 -0.64 -35.84
N SER A 3 4.11 -0.64 -35.69
CA SER A 3 3.46 -0.34 -34.42
C SER A 3 3.71 -1.48 -33.44
N GLN A 4 4.50 -1.25 -32.39
CA GLN A 4 4.55 -2.19 -31.28
C GLN A 4 3.24 -2.08 -30.50
N ALA A 5 2.42 -3.13 -30.56
CA ALA A 5 1.21 -3.25 -29.77
C ALA A 5 1.60 -3.35 -28.28
N THR A 6 1.27 -2.33 -27.51
CA THR A 6 1.40 -2.36 -26.05
C THR A 6 0.40 -3.38 -25.51
N THR A 7 0.89 -4.53 -25.02
CA THR A 7 0.03 -5.54 -24.39
C THR A 7 -0.63 -4.92 -23.16
N LEU A 8 -1.88 -4.50 -23.28
CA LEU A 8 -2.68 -4.05 -22.14
C LEU A 8 -2.85 -5.24 -21.20
N ILE A 9 -2.10 -5.25 -20.09
CA ILE A 9 -2.23 -6.28 -19.05
C ILE A 9 -3.62 -6.13 -18.42
N ALA A 10 -4.56 -6.96 -18.87
CA ALA A 10 -5.86 -7.06 -18.25
C ALA A 10 -5.70 -7.66 -16.84
N PRO A 11 -6.38 -7.14 -15.82
CA PRO A 11 -6.29 -7.68 -14.48
C PRO A 11 -6.85 -9.12 -14.45
N TRP A 12 -6.22 -10.01 -13.65
CA TRP A 12 -6.53 -11.45 -13.59
C TRP A 12 -8.00 -11.77 -13.26
N ASN A 13 -8.71 -10.81 -12.68
CA ASN A 13 -10.11 -10.90 -12.26
C ASN A 13 -11.08 -10.13 -13.15
N LYS A 14 -10.68 -9.62 -14.32
CA LYS A 14 -11.59 -8.92 -15.23
C LYS A 14 -12.77 -9.84 -15.60
N GLY A 15 -13.99 -9.35 -15.40
CA GLY A 15 -15.23 -10.11 -15.66
C GLY A 15 -15.56 -11.19 -14.62
N LYS A 16 -14.78 -11.34 -13.54
CA LYS A 16 -15.04 -12.31 -12.46
C LYS A 16 -15.57 -11.58 -11.22
N ILE A 17 -16.70 -12.04 -10.68
CA ILE A 17 -17.17 -11.60 -9.35
C ILE A 17 -16.28 -12.29 -8.32
N VAL A 18 -15.27 -11.56 -7.84
CA VAL A 18 -14.44 -12.01 -6.71
C VAL A 18 -15.17 -11.57 -5.45
N GLY A 19 -15.65 -12.55 -4.67
CA GLY A 19 -16.30 -12.29 -3.39
C GLY A 19 -15.34 -11.66 -2.36
N GLN A 20 -15.83 -11.53 -1.12
CA GLN A 20 -15.01 -11.03 -0.02
C GLN A 20 -13.76 -11.90 0.16
N LYS A 21 -12.58 -11.27 0.16
CA LYS A 21 -11.33 -11.94 0.53
C LYS A 21 -11.23 -12.06 2.04
N ALA A 22 -10.77 -13.21 2.51
CA ALA A 22 -10.50 -13.40 3.93
C ALA A 22 -9.44 -12.40 4.42
N PRO A 23 -9.59 -11.83 5.63
CA PRO A 23 -8.56 -11.01 6.24
C PRO A 23 -7.30 -11.84 6.53
N PHE A 24 -6.16 -11.16 6.63
CA PHE A 24 -4.90 -11.81 7.02
C PHE A 24 -4.98 -12.35 8.44
N LYS A 25 -4.42 -13.55 8.68
CA LYS A 25 -4.20 -14.06 10.03
C LYS A 25 -2.90 -13.48 10.59
N LEU A 26 -2.79 -13.43 11.91
CA LEU A 26 -1.59 -12.91 12.58
C LEU A 26 -0.31 -13.62 12.13
N LYS A 27 -0.38 -14.95 11.94
CA LYS A 27 0.74 -15.75 11.41
C LYS A 27 1.16 -15.34 10.00
N ASP A 28 0.21 -14.93 9.15
CA ASP A 28 0.49 -14.53 7.78
C ASP A 28 1.19 -13.17 7.76
N ILE A 29 0.75 -12.25 8.63
CA ILE A 29 1.39 -10.94 8.84
C ILE A 29 2.83 -11.13 9.31
N TRP A 30 3.05 -12.01 10.28
CA TRP A 30 4.38 -12.29 10.81
C TRP A 30 5.29 -12.90 9.74
N ALA A 31 4.80 -13.91 9.00
CA ALA A 31 5.56 -14.53 7.92
C ALA A 31 5.97 -13.50 6.85
N LEU A 32 5.06 -12.60 6.45
CA LEU A 32 5.36 -11.53 5.51
C LEU A 32 6.41 -10.55 6.04
N ARG A 33 6.30 -10.12 7.30
CA ARG A 33 7.30 -9.23 7.93
C ARG A 33 8.69 -9.87 7.93
N VAL A 34 8.79 -11.11 8.40
CA VAL A 34 10.07 -11.84 8.47
C VAL A 34 10.68 -11.98 7.09
N ARG A 35 9.88 -12.37 6.08
CA ARG A 35 10.36 -12.52 4.70
C ARG A 35 10.93 -11.22 4.14
N LEU A 36 10.21 -10.10 4.29
CA LEU A 36 10.65 -8.79 3.82
C LEU A 36 11.92 -8.31 4.55
N GLN A 37 12.02 -8.60 5.85
CA GLN A 37 13.19 -8.25 6.66
C GLN A 37 14.43 -9.06 6.24
N MET A 38 14.29 -10.37 6.04
CA MET A 38 15.38 -11.24 5.58
C MET A 38 15.89 -10.86 4.19
N GLU A 39 14.98 -10.45 3.29
CA GLU A 39 15.32 -9.96 1.95
C GLU A 39 15.83 -8.51 1.93
N ARG A 40 15.90 -7.83 3.09
CA ARG A 40 16.27 -6.41 3.22
C ARG A 40 15.43 -5.47 2.34
N ARG A 41 14.16 -5.80 2.12
CA ARG A 41 13.20 -4.99 1.35
C ARG A 41 12.61 -3.87 2.22
N VAL A 42 13.45 -2.88 2.53
CA VAL A 42 13.14 -1.83 3.52
C VAL A 42 11.88 -1.05 3.15
N ARG A 43 11.73 -0.65 1.88
CA ARG A 43 10.56 0.12 1.41
C ARG A 43 9.27 -0.67 1.59
N GLU A 44 9.26 -1.93 1.17
CA GLU A 44 8.08 -2.79 1.23
C GLU A 44 7.74 -3.18 2.66
N LEU A 45 8.74 -3.40 3.51
CA LEU A 45 8.54 -3.62 4.94
C LEU A 45 7.91 -2.38 5.60
N ALA A 46 8.41 -1.18 5.29
CA ALA A 46 7.85 0.08 5.80
C ALA A 46 6.40 0.29 5.33
N LEU A 47 6.12 0.09 4.04
CA LEU A 47 4.76 0.22 3.49
C LEU A 47 3.81 -0.84 4.07
N PHE A 48 4.27 -2.08 4.25
CA PHE A 48 3.46 -3.14 4.83
C PHE A 48 3.08 -2.81 6.28
N ASN A 49 4.04 -2.37 7.07
CA ASN A 49 3.81 -1.99 8.46
C ASN A 49 2.88 -0.77 8.56
N LEU A 50 3.16 0.27 7.77
CA LEU A 50 2.35 1.49 7.76
C LEU A 50 0.92 1.23 7.25
N GLY A 51 0.73 0.38 6.25
CA GLY A 51 -0.59 0.02 5.74
C GLY A 51 -1.47 -0.69 6.75
N ILE A 52 -0.88 -1.55 7.60
CA ILE A 52 -1.60 -2.22 8.70
C ILE A 52 -1.95 -1.21 9.81
N ASP A 53 -1.01 -0.34 10.16
CA ASP A 53 -1.17 0.64 11.24
C ASP A 53 -2.21 1.72 10.91
N SER A 54 -2.09 2.30 9.71
CA SER A 54 -2.92 3.44 9.27
C SER A 54 -4.25 3.05 8.62
N LYS A 55 -4.38 1.81 8.09
CA LYS A 55 -5.54 1.37 7.29
C LYS A 55 -5.81 2.22 6.04
N LEU A 56 -4.78 2.88 5.50
CA LEU A 56 -4.88 3.58 4.22
C LEU A 56 -5.14 2.59 3.07
N ARG A 57 -5.82 3.07 2.03
CA ARG A 57 -5.94 2.30 0.78
C ARG A 57 -4.58 2.21 0.13
N GLY A 58 -4.31 1.11 -0.58
CA GLY A 58 -3.04 0.89 -1.26
C GLY A 58 -2.63 2.06 -2.16
N CYS A 59 -3.57 2.66 -2.89
CA CYS A 59 -3.29 3.82 -3.75
C CYS A 59 -2.93 5.09 -2.98
N ASP A 60 -3.60 5.36 -1.85
CA ASP A 60 -3.31 6.51 -0.99
C ASP A 60 -1.95 6.32 -0.29
N LEU A 61 -1.70 5.11 0.21
CA LEU A 61 -0.46 4.74 0.91
C LEU A 61 0.79 4.91 0.03
N VAL A 62 0.75 4.43 -1.22
CA VAL A 62 1.90 4.55 -2.14
C VAL A 62 2.09 5.97 -2.68
N ALA A 63 1.09 6.84 -2.50
CA ALA A 63 1.13 8.24 -2.92
C ALA A 63 1.58 9.20 -1.81
N LEU A 64 1.81 8.71 -0.58
CA LEU A 64 2.31 9.51 0.54
C LEU A 64 3.63 10.22 0.21
N ARG A 65 3.74 11.45 0.68
CA ARG A 65 4.91 12.32 0.53
C ARG A 65 5.50 12.63 1.90
N VAL A 66 6.78 13.04 1.92
CA VAL A 66 7.48 13.44 3.14
C VAL A 66 6.72 14.51 3.93
N ARG A 67 6.18 15.52 3.23
CA ARG A 67 5.39 16.59 3.85
C ARG A 67 4.09 16.14 4.53
N ASP A 68 3.61 14.93 4.21
CA ASP A 68 2.38 14.39 4.81
C ASP A 68 2.68 13.81 6.20
N VAL A 69 3.95 13.53 6.51
CA VAL A 69 4.41 12.88 7.75
C VAL A 69 5.53 13.62 8.47
N CYS A 70 6.05 14.72 7.91
CA CYS A 70 7.12 15.53 8.50
C CYS A 70 6.78 17.01 8.45
N HIS A 71 7.23 17.74 9.48
CA HIS A 71 7.22 19.20 9.52
C HIS A 71 8.64 19.71 9.76
N GLY A 72 9.22 20.38 8.76
CA GLY A 72 10.66 20.67 8.73
C GLY A 72 11.47 19.37 8.78
N ASP A 73 12.46 19.32 9.68
CA ASP A 73 13.34 18.16 9.86
C ASP A 73 12.82 17.13 10.88
N GLN A 74 11.57 17.30 11.34
CA GLN A 74 10.97 16.44 12.37
C GLN A 74 9.81 15.62 11.82
N VAL A 75 9.78 14.33 12.13
CA VAL A 75 8.65 13.45 11.84
C VAL A 75 7.53 13.75 12.84
N THR A 76 6.31 13.93 12.36
CA THR A 76 5.17 14.16 13.28
C THR A 76 4.82 12.89 14.03
N THR A 77 4.40 13.03 15.29
CA THR A 77 3.87 11.92 16.09
C THR A 77 2.54 11.40 15.55
N ARG A 78 1.80 12.24 14.81
CA ARG A 78 0.55 11.88 14.15
C ARG A 78 0.40 12.61 12.83
N ALA A 79 0.12 11.85 11.77
CA ALA A 79 -0.26 12.35 10.46
C ALA A 79 -1.76 12.15 10.23
N ILE A 80 -2.37 13.02 9.45
CA ILE A 80 -3.75 12.87 8.98
C ILE A 80 -3.71 12.89 7.46
N VAL A 81 -4.30 11.88 6.82
CA VAL A 81 -4.28 11.73 5.38
C VAL A 81 -5.72 11.71 4.85
N MET A 82 -6.00 12.56 3.87
CA MET A 82 -7.28 12.57 3.18
C MET A 82 -7.34 11.43 2.15
N GLN A 83 -8.23 10.47 2.35
CA GLN A 83 -8.38 9.37 1.38
C GLN A 83 -8.99 9.84 0.06
N HIS A 84 -8.34 9.56 -1.07
CA HIS A 84 -8.79 10.03 -2.39
C HIS A 84 -10.21 9.56 -2.74
N LYS A 85 -10.53 8.30 -2.47
CA LYS A 85 -11.83 7.71 -2.86
C LYS A 85 -13.01 8.29 -2.09
N THR A 86 -12.83 8.55 -0.79
CA THR A 86 -13.96 8.87 0.12
C THR A 86 -13.92 10.29 0.66
N GLN A 87 -12.82 11.02 0.47
CA GLN A 87 -12.60 12.34 1.05
C GLN A 87 -12.81 12.35 2.57
N ARG A 88 -12.33 11.28 3.23
CA ARG A 88 -12.41 11.10 4.69
C ARG A 88 -11.03 11.04 5.31
N PRO A 89 -10.79 11.77 6.42
CA PRO A 89 -9.49 11.79 7.05
C PRO A 89 -9.28 10.46 7.77
N VAL A 90 -8.06 9.97 7.70
CA VAL A 90 -7.57 8.82 8.47
C VAL A 90 -6.31 9.23 9.21
#